data_AF-A0A1S7NVT7-F1
#
_entry.id   AF-A0A1S7NVT7-F1
#
_cell.length_a   1.000
_cell.length_b   1.000
_cell.length_c   1.000
_cell.angle_alpha   90.00
_cell.angle_beta   90.00
_cell.angle_gamma   90.00
#
_symmetry.space_group_name_H-M   'P 1'
#
loop_
_entity.id
_entity.type
_entity.pdbx_description
1 polymer ?
#
loop_
_entity_poly.entity_id
_entity_poly.type
_entity_poly.pdbx_seq_one_letter_code
_entity_poly.pdbx_strand_id
1 'polypeptide(L)'
;MTEGSNRLPHLLAEIKTANVVFAQAQKTTASAAFVMGKSLIEAKELCGHGDWTGFLKETGLPPRTAQRYMRLVQSGLGSEYIGLIGVTEALREIDEAQEIMPSDGKAIMAVWEGEPTPDTMMWWRLDRHTGGFFQVHTNDDDPDVATFLIVHSMPVVFIAFIVDVFSNGLMWDQPRQQRFRREVTMEERDEKIAFVKAEAARFQEARK
;
A
#
# COMPACT_ATOMS: atom_id res chain seq x y z
N MET A 1 -59.39 -17.16 5.88
CA MET A 1 -58.55 -16.15 5.21
C MET A 1 -57.34 -15.92 6.10
N THR A 2 -56.26 -16.65 5.89
CA THR A 2 -54.98 -16.39 6.57
C THR A 2 -54.22 -15.43 5.68
N GLU A 3 -54.36 -14.13 5.95
CA GLU A 3 -53.45 -13.12 5.40
C GLU A 3 -52.05 -13.50 5.89
N GLY A 4 -51.29 -14.17 5.02
CA GLY A 4 -49.91 -14.54 5.26
C GLY A 4 -49.14 -13.25 5.48
N SER A 5 -48.90 -12.95 6.76
CA SER A 5 -48.06 -11.85 7.22
C SER A 5 -46.75 -11.87 6.44
N ASN A 6 -46.66 -11.05 5.41
CA ASN A 6 -45.48 -10.98 4.57
C ASN A 6 -44.40 -10.28 5.40
N ARG A 7 -43.58 -11.07 6.07
CA ARG A 7 -42.48 -10.59 6.93
C ARG A 7 -41.36 -9.91 6.13
N LEU A 8 -41.30 -10.16 4.81
CA LEU A 8 -40.21 -9.66 3.96
C LEU A 8 -40.13 -8.13 3.90
N PRO A 9 -41.22 -7.36 3.67
CA PRO A 9 -41.19 -5.90 3.79
C PRO A 9 -40.66 -5.37 5.13
N HIS A 10 -41.02 -6.02 6.24
CA HIS A 10 -40.54 -5.62 7.58
C HIS A 10 -39.04 -5.91 7.73
N LEU A 11 -38.59 -7.11 7.35
CA LEU A 11 -37.17 -7.47 7.35
C LEU A 11 -36.35 -6.54 6.44
N LEU A 12 -36.89 -6.16 5.28
CA LEU A 12 -36.24 -5.21 4.39
C LEU A 12 -36.00 -3.86 5.07
N ALA A 13 -36.99 -3.33 5.80
CA ALA A 13 -36.86 -2.08 6.54
C ALA A 13 -35.86 -2.20 7.71
N GLU A 14 -35.88 -3.31 8.45
CA GLU A 14 -34.92 -3.62 9.51
C GLU A 14 -33.49 -3.69 8.97
N ILE A 15 -33.27 -4.44 7.88
CA ILE A 15 -31.95 -4.59 7.25
C ILE A 15 -31.44 -3.26 6.70
N LYS A 16 -32.28 -2.47 6.02
CA LYS A 16 -31.88 -1.14 5.52
C LYS A 16 -31.40 -0.24 6.66
N THR A 17 -32.13 -0.22 7.77
CA THR A 17 -31.77 0.57 8.95
C THR A 17 -30.47 0.07 9.56
N ALA A 18 -30.35 -1.24 9.79
CA ALA A 18 -29.16 -1.85 10.36
C ALA A 18 -27.92 -1.62 9.48
N ASN A 19 -28.06 -1.71 8.16
CA ASN A 19 -26.96 -1.51 7.20
C ASN A 19 -26.39 -0.08 7.25
N VAL A 20 -27.26 0.93 7.36
CA VAL A 20 -26.82 2.34 7.51
C VAL A 20 -26.08 2.53 8.83
N VAL A 21 -26.62 2.01 9.94
CA VAL A 21 -25.98 2.10 11.26
C VAL A 21 -24.63 1.38 11.26
N PHE A 22 -24.56 0.20 10.64
CA PHE A 22 -23.35 -0.59 10.53
C PHE A 22 -22.25 0.14 9.74
N ALA A 23 -22.58 0.68 8.57
CA ALA A 23 -21.62 1.43 7.76
C ALA A 23 -21.08 2.67 8.50
N GLN A 24 -21.94 3.38 9.22
CA GLN A 24 -21.51 4.51 10.04
C GLN A 24 -20.61 4.08 11.21
N ALA A 25 -20.96 2.98 11.89
CA ALA A 25 -20.16 2.42 12.97
C ALA A 25 -18.77 1.97 12.50
N GLN A 26 -18.66 1.38 11.31
CA GLN A 26 -17.38 1.05 10.68
C GLN A 26 -16.51 2.28 10.46
N LYS A 27 -17.08 3.34 9.85
CA LYS A 27 -16.36 4.61 9.61
C LYS A 27 -15.90 5.26 10.91
N THR A 28 -16.79 5.33 11.91
CA THR A 28 -16.47 5.90 13.23
C THR A 28 -15.39 5.09 13.94
N THR A 29 -15.48 3.76 13.91
CA THR A 29 -14.49 2.86 14.54
C THR A 29 -13.12 3.03 13.90
N ALA A 30 -13.05 3.04 12.57
CA ALA A 30 -11.80 3.24 11.86
C ALA A 30 -11.20 4.62 12.13
N SER A 31 -12.03 5.67 12.13
CA SER A 31 -11.58 7.03 12.44
C SER A 31 -11.02 7.15 13.86
N ALA A 32 -11.68 6.55 14.84
CA ALA A 32 -11.21 6.49 16.22
C ALA A 32 -9.88 5.72 16.35
N ALA A 33 -9.72 4.61 15.63
CA ALA A 33 -8.46 3.87 15.58
C ALA A 33 -7.30 4.72 15.04
N PHE A 34 -7.54 5.58 14.04
CA PHE A 34 -6.53 6.50 13.52
C PHE A 34 -6.16 7.60 14.51
N VAL A 35 -7.15 8.19 15.18
CA VAL A 35 -6.89 9.20 16.21
C VAL A 35 -6.03 8.58 17.31
N MET A 36 -6.42 7.40 17.83
CA MET A 36 -5.62 6.67 18.81
C MET A 36 -4.21 6.39 18.29
N GLY A 37 -4.08 5.86 17.07
CA GLY A 37 -2.78 5.55 16.47
C GLY A 37 -1.86 6.77 16.37
N LYS A 38 -2.38 7.91 15.91
CA LYS A 38 -1.62 9.18 15.81
C LYS A 38 -1.19 9.67 17.19
N SER A 39 -2.12 9.73 18.15
CA SER A 39 -1.80 10.15 19.52
C SER A 39 -0.81 9.21 20.20
N LEU A 40 -0.85 7.91 19.91
CA LEU A 40 0.11 6.93 20.43
C LEU A 40 1.50 7.11 19.83
N ILE A 41 1.61 7.47 18.53
CA ILE A 41 2.90 7.79 17.89
C ILE A 41 3.51 9.01 18.57
N GLU A 42 2.75 10.09 18.66
CA GLU A 42 3.19 11.34 19.31
C GLU A 42 3.57 11.11 20.78
N ALA A 43 2.71 10.42 21.54
CA ALA A 43 3.00 10.11 22.95
C ALA A 43 4.27 9.26 23.11
N LYS A 44 4.53 8.33 22.19
CA LYS A 44 5.73 7.48 22.25
C LYS A 44 7.01 8.28 21.99
N GLU A 45 6.96 9.31 21.15
CA GLU A 45 8.08 10.23 20.89
C GLU A 45 8.36 11.13 22.10
N LEU A 46 7.33 11.48 22.87
CA LEU A 46 7.44 12.31 24.07
C LEU A 46 7.82 11.53 25.34
N CYS A 47 7.60 10.20 25.36
CA CYS A 47 7.90 9.37 26.52
C CYS A 47 9.42 9.18 26.72
N GLY A 48 9.86 9.33 27.96
CA GLY A 48 11.22 8.95 28.38
C GLY A 48 11.45 7.44 28.28
N HIS A 49 12.73 7.04 28.32
CA HIS A 49 13.10 5.62 28.34
C HIS A 49 12.46 4.92 29.55
N GLY A 50 11.61 3.93 29.29
CA GLY A 50 10.96 3.10 30.31
C GLY A 50 9.53 3.53 30.67
N ASP A 51 9.12 4.75 30.33
CA ASP A 51 7.83 5.30 30.77
C ASP A 51 6.63 4.81 29.93
N TRP A 52 6.90 4.30 28.73
CA TRP A 52 5.88 3.88 27.76
C TRP A 52 4.86 2.88 28.35
N THR A 53 5.32 1.90 29.12
CA THR A 53 4.43 0.88 29.72
C THR A 53 3.50 1.50 30.77
N GLY A 54 4.00 2.47 31.54
CA GLY A 54 3.20 3.21 32.52
C GLY A 54 2.13 4.06 31.84
N PHE A 55 2.53 4.80 30.80
CA PHE A 55 1.61 5.60 29.98
C PHE A 55 0.47 4.75 29.39
N LEU A 56 0.79 3.61 28.77
CA LEU A 56 -0.24 2.72 28.20
C LEU A 56 -1.21 2.15 29.23
N LYS A 57 -0.74 1.94 30.47
CA LYS A 57 -1.59 1.49 31.57
C LYS A 57 -2.63 2.54 31.92
N GLU A 58 -2.25 3.82 31.91
CA GLU A 58 -3.17 4.94 32.16
C GLU A 58 -4.20 5.12 31.05
N THR A 59 -3.82 4.87 29.79
CA THR A 59 -4.78 4.92 28.67
C THR A 59 -5.74 3.72 28.64
N GLY A 60 -5.51 2.69 29.46
CA GLY A 60 -6.28 1.43 29.42
C GLY A 60 -6.06 0.60 28.16
N LEU A 61 -5.00 0.86 27.39
CA LEU A 61 -4.72 0.15 26.14
C LEU A 61 -3.62 -0.91 26.36
N PRO A 62 -3.88 -2.18 26.00
CA PRO A 62 -2.82 -3.18 25.96
C PRO A 62 -1.72 -2.78 24.95
N PRO A 63 -0.43 -3.06 25.22
CA PRO A 63 0.66 -2.74 24.30
C PRO A 63 0.46 -3.25 22.87
N ARG A 64 -0.09 -4.47 22.73
CA ARG A 64 -0.41 -5.06 21.42
C ARG A 64 -1.46 -4.23 20.67
N THR A 65 -2.49 -3.73 21.35
CA THR A 65 -3.54 -2.92 20.74
C THR A 65 -3.00 -1.56 20.33
N ALA A 66 -2.19 -0.93 21.20
CA ALA A 66 -1.53 0.32 20.88
C ALA A 66 -0.65 0.19 19.62
N GLN A 67 0.20 -0.84 19.58
CA GLN A 67 1.06 -1.10 18.42
C GLN A 67 0.25 -1.33 17.13
N ARG A 68 -0.89 -2.03 17.21
CA ARG A 68 -1.78 -2.22 16.04
C ARG A 68 -2.26 -0.89 15.48
N TYR A 69 -2.77 0.02 16.33
CA TYR A 69 -3.25 1.32 15.85
C TYR A 69 -2.12 2.20 15.30
N MET A 70 -0.94 2.20 15.93
CA MET A 70 0.22 2.90 15.39
C MET A 70 0.60 2.37 14.00
N ARG A 71 0.64 1.03 13.83
CA ARG A 71 0.95 0.38 12.55
C ARG A 71 -0.04 0.75 11.44
N LEU A 72 -1.34 0.86 11.75
CA LEU A 72 -2.35 1.27 10.77
C LEU A 72 -2.13 2.70 10.28
N VAL A 73 -1.72 3.61 11.16
CA VAL A 73 -1.43 5.00 10.78
C VAL A 73 -0.15 5.07 9.96
N GLN A 74 0.89 4.35 10.39
CA GLN A 74 2.19 4.35 9.72
C GLN A 74 2.17 3.67 8.36
N SER A 75 1.22 2.74 8.10
CA SER A 75 1.12 2.07 6.81
C SER A 75 0.62 2.95 5.67
N GLY A 76 0.14 4.15 5.94
CA GLY A 76 -0.43 5.03 4.92
C GLY A 76 -1.79 4.59 4.36
N LEU A 77 -2.37 3.48 4.85
CA LEU A 77 -3.74 3.11 4.52
C LEU A 77 -4.72 4.18 5.04
N GLY A 78 -5.80 4.42 4.31
CA GLY A 78 -6.84 5.35 4.73
C GLY A 78 -7.81 4.73 5.74
N SER A 79 -8.37 5.55 6.63
CA SER A 79 -9.41 5.11 7.57
C SER A 79 -10.67 4.59 6.87
N GLU A 80 -10.99 5.10 5.67
CA GLU A 80 -12.13 4.61 4.89
C GLU A 80 -11.91 3.18 4.41
N TYR A 81 -10.72 2.89 3.87
CA TYR A 81 -10.34 1.54 3.47
C TYR A 81 -10.35 0.57 4.65
N ILE A 82 -9.78 0.97 5.79
CA ILE A 82 -9.78 0.16 7.01
C ILE A 82 -11.19 -0.04 7.58
N GLY A 83 -12.09 0.94 7.42
CA GLY A 83 -13.49 0.78 7.78
C GLY A 83 -14.18 -0.31 6.93
N LEU A 84 -13.79 -0.42 5.66
CA LEU A 84 -14.29 -1.43 4.73
C LEU A 84 -13.77 -2.84 5.05
N ILE A 85 -12.44 -3.01 5.15
CA ILE A 85 -11.81 -4.34 5.28
C ILE A 85 -11.66 -4.80 6.74
N GLY A 86 -11.71 -3.87 7.69
CA GLY A 86 -11.48 -4.12 9.10
C GLY A 86 -10.01 -4.12 9.51
N VAL A 87 -9.77 -3.90 10.80
CA VAL A 87 -8.41 -3.74 11.37
C VAL A 87 -7.54 -4.99 11.21
N THR A 88 -8.11 -6.18 11.42
CA THR A 88 -7.34 -7.44 11.33
C THR A 88 -6.82 -7.66 9.91
N GLU A 89 -7.68 -7.42 8.92
CA GLU A 89 -7.34 -7.62 7.52
C GLU A 89 -6.32 -6.58 7.04
N ALA A 90 -6.51 -5.31 7.42
CA ALA A 90 -5.54 -4.27 7.12
C ALA A 90 -4.14 -4.57 7.69
N LEU A 91 -4.07 -5.17 8.89
CA LEU A 91 -2.80 -5.58 9.47
C LEU A 91 -2.16 -6.75 8.72
N ARG A 92 -2.97 -7.70 8.21
CA ARG A 92 -2.52 -8.81 7.37
C ARG A 92 -1.91 -8.28 6.08
N GLU A 93 -2.59 -7.38 5.38
CA GLU A 93 -2.08 -6.76 4.15
C GLU A 93 -0.79 -5.96 4.40
N ILE A 94 -0.68 -5.29 5.55
CA ILE A 94 0.57 -4.62 5.94
C ILE A 94 1.69 -5.65 6.10
N ASP A 95 1.43 -6.78 6.77
CA ASP A 95 2.43 -7.83 6.97
C ASP A 95 2.84 -8.45 5.62
N GLU A 96 1.91 -8.75 4.73
CA GLU A 96 2.18 -9.28 3.38
C GLU A 96 2.96 -8.30 2.51
N ALA A 97 2.63 -7.01 2.59
CA ALA A 97 3.39 -5.98 1.91
C ALA A 97 4.85 -5.95 2.39
N GLN A 98 5.12 -6.20 3.68
CA GLN A 98 6.50 -6.28 4.19
C GLN A 98 7.30 -7.44 3.60
N GLU A 99 6.63 -8.55 3.29
CA GLU A 99 7.27 -9.77 2.78
C GLU A 99 7.72 -9.61 1.31
N ILE A 100 7.04 -8.75 0.55
CA ILE A 100 7.40 -8.45 -0.85
C ILE A 100 8.62 -7.51 -0.95
N MET A 101 8.87 -6.73 0.10
CA MET A 101 9.97 -5.76 0.13
C MET A 101 11.32 -6.47 0.26
N PRO A 102 12.36 -6.02 -0.49
CA PRO A 102 13.69 -6.63 -0.42
C PRO A 102 14.32 -6.51 0.96
N SER A 103 15.43 -7.25 1.12
CA SER A 103 16.36 -7.11 2.22
C SER A 103 16.90 -5.67 2.35
N ASP A 104 17.30 -5.27 3.55
CA ASP A 104 17.86 -3.94 3.79
C ASP A 104 19.07 -3.67 2.91
N GLY A 105 19.12 -2.47 2.31
CA GLY A 105 20.20 -2.09 1.39
C GLY A 105 20.18 -2.83 0.05
N LYS A 106 19.04 -3.42 -0.34
CA LYS A 106 18.80 -4.03 -1.65
C LYS A 106 17.57 -3.44 -2.32
N ALA A 107 17.51 -3.62 -3.64
CA ALA A 107 16.30 -3.41 -4.43
C ALA A 107 15.90 -4.73 -5.10
N ILE A 108 14.63 -4.90 -5.43
CA ILE A 108 14.22 -5.91 -6.43
C ILE A 108 14.20 -5.22 -7.78
N MET A 109 14.68 -5.93 -8.81
CA MET A 109 14.47 -5.62 -10.21
C MET A 109 13.61 -6.72 -10.83
N ALA A 110 12.51 -6.32 -11.45
CA ALA A 110 11.64 -7.17 -12.24
C ALA A 110 11.62 -6.68 -13.69
N VAL A 111 11.71 -7.63 -14.63
CA VAL A 111 11.65 -7.37 -16.06
C VAL A 111 10.66 -8.33 -16.71
N TRP A 112 9.81 -7.83 -17.60
CA TRP A 112 8.82 -8.61 -18.35
C TRP A 112 9.23 -8.81 -19.81
N GLU A 113 8.67 -9.85 -20.43
CA GLU A 113 8.83 -10.17 -21.85
C GLU A 113 7.87 -9.34 -22.73
N GLY A 114 8.27 -9.06 -23.97
CA GLY A 114 7.35 -8.53 -25.00
C GLY A 114 7.75 -7.23 -25.69
N GLU A 115 8.70 -6.45 -25.15
CA GLU A 115 8.95 -5.08 -25.66
C GLU A 115 10.44 -4.79 -25.95
N PRO A 116 10.75 -3.93 -26.95
CA PRO A 116 12.11 -3.60 -27.37
C PRO A 116 12.92 -2.85 -26.30
N THR A 117 12.26 -2.15 -25.37
CA THR A 117 12.87 -1.77 -24.10
C THR A 117 12.22 -2.58 -22.99
N PRO A 118 12.99 -3.27 -22.12
CA PRO A 118 12.42 -4.07 -21.07
C PRO A 118 11.60 -3.18 -20.13
N ASP A 119 10.29 -3.44 -20.07
CA ASP A 119 9.44 -3.07 -18.96
C ASP A 119 10.17 -3.43 -17.68
N THR A 120 10.68 -2.42 -17.00
CA THR A 120 11.53 -2.60 -15.83
C THR A 120 10.86 -1.95 -14.66
N MET A 121 10.64 -2.73 -13.63
CA MET A 121 10.16 -2.25 -12.35
C MET A 121 11.21 -2.52 -11.29
N MET A 122 11.43 -1.54 -10.42
CA MET A 122 12.30 -1.70 -9.26
C MET A 122 11.63 -1.14 -8.02
N TRP A 123 11.86 -1.79 -6.89
CA TRP A 123 11.41 -1.29 -5.60
C TRP A 123 12.41 -1.63 -4.51
N TRP A 124 12.48 -0.77 -3.49
CA TRP A 124 13.41 -0.91 -2.37
C TRP A 124 12.79 -0.40 -1.08
N ARG A 125 13.33 -0.89 0.04
CA ARG A 125 12.91 -0.49 1.37
C ARG A 125 13.68 0.76 1.81
N LEU A 126 12.99 1.73 2.41
CA LEU A 126 13.62 2.86 3.10
C LEU A 126 13.55 2.68 4.61
N ASP A 127 12.37 2.27 5.09
CA ASP A 127 12.13 1.89 6.47
C ASP A 127 11.06 0.78 6.53
N ARG A 128 10.55 0.49 7.73
CA ARG A 128 9.52 -0.53 7.92
C ARG A 128 8.21 -0.23 7.20
N HIS A 129 7.87 1.02 6.94
CA HIS A 129 6.57 1.44 6.41
C HIS A 129 6.68 2.11 5.04
N THR A 130 7.84 2.62 4.66
CA THR A 130 8.06 3.30 3.40
C THR A 130 9.15 2.65 2.55
N GLY A 131 9.00 2.79 1.24
CA GLY A 131 9.96 2.35 0.24
C GLY A 131 9.97 3.29 -0.95
N GLY A 132 10.91 3.06 -1.86
CA GLY A 132 10.90 3.72 -3.15
C GLY A 132 10.54 2.75 -4.26
N PHE A 133 10.09 3.32 -5.36
CA PHE A 133 9.58 2.61 -6.52
C PHE A 133 10.06 3.30 -7.81
N PHE A 134 10.32 2.49 -8.81
CA PHE A 134 10.73 2.92 -10.13
C PHE A 134 10.07 2.02 -11.17
N GLN A 135 9.58 2.62 -12.24
CA GLN A 135 9.04 1.89 -13.38
C GLN A 135 9.42 2.60 -14.68
N VAL A 136 9.74 1.79 -15.69
CA VAL A 136 9.77 2.19 -17.10
C VAL A 136 8.83 1.28 -17.85
N HIS A 137 8.00 1.87 -18.71
CA HIS A 137 7.12 1.15 -19.62
C HIS A 137 7.08 1.85 -20.99
N THR A 138 7.04 1.11 -22.08
CA THR A 138 6.75 1.72 -23.39
C THR A 138 5.27 1.96 -23.57
N ASN A 139 4.90 2.96 -24.35
CA ASN A 139 3.50 3.18 -24.66
C ASN A 139 3.08 2.21 -25.77
N ASP A 140 2.02 1.43 -25.53
CA ASP A 140 1.42 0.53 -26.52
C ASP A 140 1.03 1.27 -27.82
N ASP A 141 0.59 2.52 -27.70
CA ASP A 141 0.17 3.35 -28.84
C ASP A 141 1.34 4.02 -29.59
N ASP A 142 2.50 4.16 -28.93
CA ASP A 142 3.69 4.81 -29.49
C ASP A 142 4.96 4.17 -28.90
N PRO A 143 5.47 3.08 -29.51
CA PRO A 143 6.59 2.32 -28.96
C PRO A 143 7.91 3.10 -28.91
N ASP A 144 7.99 4.25 -29.59
CA ASP A 144 9.13 5.16 -29.50
C ASP A 144 9.03 6.09 -28.27
N VAL A 145 7.93 6.04 -27.52
CA VAL A 145 7.69 6.80 -26.29
C VAL A 145 7.75 5.89 -25.07
N ALA A 146 8.80 6.03 -24.29
CA ALA A 146 8.89 5.44 -22.96
C ALA A 146 8.38 6.40 -21.88
N THR A 147 7.57 5.88 -20.96
CA THR A 147 7.17 6.56 -19.74
C THR A 147 8.01 6.05 -18.57
N PHE A 148 8.49 6.96 -17.74
CA PHE A 148 9.24 6.65 -16.52
C PHE A 148 8.54 7.27 -15.31
N LEU A 149 8.33 6.45 -14.28
CA LEU A 149 7.83 6.86 -12.98
C LEU A 149 8.90 6.58 -11.93
N ILE A 150 9.28 7.60 -11.17
CA ILE A 150 10.17 7.46 -10.02
C ILE A 150 9.45 8.02 -8.81
N VAL A 151 9.18 7.15 -7.83
CA VAL A 151 8.62 7.52 -6.54
C VAL A 151 9.68 7.30 -5.48
N HIS A 152 10.20 8.39 -4.93
CA HIS A 152 11.31 8.31 -3.97
C HIS A 152 10.90 7.74 -2.63
N SER A 153 9.67 8.01 -2.18
CA SER A 153 9.12 7.48 -0.94
C SER A 153 7.61 7.33 -1.08
N MET A 154 7.10 6.14 -0.79
CA MET A 154 5.69 5.85 -0.66
C MET A 154 5.49 4.68 0.32
N PRO A 155 4.28 4.55 0.89
CA PRO A 155 3.97 3.40 1.72
C PRO A 155 4.18 2.06 1.00
N VAL A 156 4.82 1.13 1.67
CA VAL A 156 5.11 -0.23 1.17
C VAL A 156 3.87 -0.99 0.73
N VAL A 157 2.71 -0.73 1.34
CA VAL A 157 1.43 -1.35 0.93
C VAL A 157 1.03 -0.97 -0.49
N PHE A 158 1.32 0.27 -0.92
CA PHE A 158 1.04 0.69 -2.29
C PHE A 158 2.06 0.13 -3.26
N ILE A 159 3.33 0.00 -2.85
CA ILE A 159 4.35 -0.71 -3.65
C ILE A 159 3.91 -2.15 -3.87
N ALA A 160 3.53 -2.85 -2.81
CA ALA A 160 3.05 -4.24 -2.88
C ALA A 160 1.83 -4.38 -3.78
N PHE A 161 0.84 -3.48 -3.66
CA PHE A 161 -0.30 -3.43 -4.57
C PHE A 161 0.15 -3.29 -6.03
N ILE A 162 1.01 -2.31 -6.35
CA ILE A 162 1.52 -2.12 -7.71
C ILE A 162 2.25 -3.38 -8.20
N VAL A 163 3.11 -3.98 -7.38
CA VAL A 163 3.83 -5.21 -7.72
C VAL A 163 2.86 -6.36 -8.04
N ASP A 164 1.84 -6.55 -7.22
CA ASP A 164 0.82 -7.58 -7.40
C ASP A 164 0.05 -7.37 -8.72
N VAL A 165 -0.39 -6.14 -8.95
CA VAL A 165 -1.07 -5.71 -10.18
C VAL A 165 -0.26 -6.02 -11.43
N PHE A 166 1.03 -5.69 -11.45
CA PHE A 166 1.90 -5.93 -12.61
C PHE A 166 2.27 -7.41 -12.77
N SER A 167 2.30 -8.16 -11.68
CA SER A 167 2.61 -9.60 -11.72
C SER A 167 1.41 -10.44 -12.17
N ASN A 168 0.19 -10.03 -11.80
CA ASN A 168 -1.02 -10.83 -11.99
C ASN A 168 -2.01 -10.27 -13.03
N GLY A 169 -1.84 -9.02 -13.48
CA GLY A 169 -2.70 -8.35 -14.46
C GLY A 169 -3.96 -7.75 -13.82
N LEU A 170 -4.27 -6.47 -14.12
CA LEU A 170 -5.34 -5.70 -13.46
C LEU A 170 -6.76 -5.94 -14.01
N MET A 171 -7.08 -7.13 -14.50
CA MET A 171 -8.23 -7.39 -15.39
C MET A 171 -7.95 -6.99 -16.86
N TRP A 172 -8.21 -7.96 -17.74
CA TRP A 172 -8.44 -7.86 -19.19
C TRP A 172 -7.34 -8.17 -20.19
N ASP A 173 -6.11 -8.52 -19.80
CA ASP A 173 -5.19 -9.24 -20.70
C ASP A 173 -4.29 -10.19 -19.93
N GLN A 174 -3.74 -11.18 -20.64
CA GLN A 174 -2.95 -12.29 -20.08
C GLN A 174 -1.86 -11.78 -19.12
N PRO A 175 -1.54 -12.53 -18.04
CA PRO A 175 -0.46 -12.15 -17.15
C PRO A 175 0.81 -11.89 -17.96
N ARG A 176 1.41 -10.69 -17.82
CA ARG A 176 2.67 -10.34 -18.49
C ARG A 176 3.69 -11.41 -18.13
N GLN A 177 4.31 -12.05 -19.12
CA GLN A 177 5.29 -13.09 -18.82
C GLN A 177 6.53 -12.43 -18.21
N GLN A 178 6.78 -12.73 -16.93
CA GLN A 178 7.94 -12.19 -16.24
C GLN A 178 9.21 -12.88 -16.73
N ARG A 179 10.13 -12.13 -17.34
CA ARG A 179 11.42 -12.64 -17.79
C ARG A 179 12.31 -12.99 -16.61
N PHE A 180 12.41 -12.09 -15.64
CA PHE A 180 13.08 -12.38 -14.37
C PHE A 180 12.64 -11.46 -13.22
N ARG A 181 12.87 -11.94 -12.00
CA ARG A 181 12.85 -11.18 -10.73
C ARG A 181 14.15 -11.46 -10.00
N ARG A 182 14.90 -10.45 -9.59
CA ARG A 182 16.08 -10.64 -8.72
C ARG A 182 16.34 -9.48 -7.80
N GLU A 183 17.01 -9.75 -6.69
CA GLU A 183 17.62 -8.70 -5.88
C GLU A 183 18.85 -8.11 -6.59
N VAL A 184 19.01 -6.80 -6.46
CA VAL A 184 20.13 -6.00 -6.98
C VAL A 184 20.69 -5.09 -5.89
N THR A 185 21.91 -4.61 -6.07
CA THR A 185 22.51 -3.64 -5.15
C THR A 185 21.85 -2.27 -5.32
N MET A 186 21.94 -1.42 -4.30
CA MET A 186 21.46 -0.04 -4.40
C MET A 186 22.24 0.77 -5.44
N GLU A 187 23.53 0.46 -5.64
CA GLU A 187 24.38 1.02 -6.70
C GLU A 187 23.83 0.68 -8.09
N GLU A 188 23.55 -0.60 -8.37
CA GLU A 188 22.96 -1.03 -9.65
C GLU A 188 21.59 -0.34 -9.90
N ARG A 189 20.80 -0.17 -8.84
CA ARG A 189 19.55 0.60 -8.87
C ARG A 189 19.80 2.08 -9.21
N ASP A 190 20.78 2.71 -8.58
CA ASP A 190 21.08 4.12 -8.78
C ASP A 190 21.64 4.39 -10.18
N GLU A 191 22.49 3.51 -10.70
CA GLU A 191 22.97 3.54 -12.09
C GLU A 191 21.81 3.47 -13.09
N LYS A 192 20.85 2.56 -12.86
CA LYS A 192 19.68 2.42 -13.73
C LYS A 192 18.79 3.66 -13.71
N ILE A 193 18.54 4.21 -12.52
CA ILE A 193 17.75 5.46 -12.38
C ILE A 193 18.49 6.62 -13.05
N ALA A 194 19.81 6.75 -12.86
CA ALA A 194 20.61 7.80 -13.48
C ALA A 194 20.60 7.71 -15.01
N PHE A 195 20.75 6.50 -15.55
CA PHE A 195 20.64 6.26 -17.00
C PHE A 195 19.29 6.74 -17.55
N VAL A 196 18.18 6.34 -16.91
CA VAL A 196 16.84 6.72 -17.39
C VAL A 196 16.58 8.21 -17.26
N LYS A 197 17.04 8.86 -16.20
CA LYS A 197 16.98 10.32 -16.08
C LYS A 197 17.75 11.03 -17.19
N ALA A 198 18.92 10.51 -17.56
CA ALA A 198 19.72 11.07 -18.65
C ALA A 198 19.03 10.92 -20.01
N GLU A 199 18.45 9.75 -20.30
CA GLU A 199 17.67 9.53 -21.51
C GLU A 199 16.44 10.44 -21.57
N ALA A 200 15.69 10.55 -20.47
CA ALA A 200 14.54 11.46 -20.36
C ALA A 200 14.92 12.91 -20.69
N ALA A 201 16.07 13.39 -20.18
CA ALA A 201 16.57 14.73 -20.47
C ALA A 201 16.90 14.93 -21.96
N ARG A 202 17.56 13.95 -22.61
CA ARG A 202 17.86 13.99 -24.05
C ARG A 202 16.59 14.08 -24.89
N PHE A 203 15.56 13.29 -24.56
CA PHE A 203 14.27 13.35 -25.25
C PHE A 203 13.57 14.71 -25.10
N GLN A 204 13.65 15.33 -23.92
CA GLN A 204 13.10 16.67 -23.69
C GLN A 204 13.85 17.75 -24.48
N GLU A 205 15.17 17.63 -24.63
CA GLU A 205 15.99 18.55 -25.43
C GLU A 205 15.71 18.43 -26.93
N ALA A 206 15.56 17.20 -27.46
CA ALA A 206 15.27 16.97 -28.88
C ALA A 206 13.88 17.48 -29.33
N ARG A 207 12.97 17.73 -28.38
CA ARG A 207 11.63 18.27 -28.64
C ARG A 207 11.53 19.81 -28.50
N LYS A 208 12.61 20.49 -28.12
CA LYS A 208 12.70 21.97 -28.08
C LYS A 208 13.23 22.52 -29.39
#